data_AF-A0A1F5WPT8-F1
#
_entry.id   AF-A0A1F5WPT8-F1
#
_cell.length_a   1.000
_cell.length_b   1.000
_cell.length_c   1.000
_cell.angle_alpha   90.00
_cell.angle_beta   90.00
_cell.angle_gamma   90.00
#
_symmetry.space_group_name_H-M   'P 1'
#
loop_
_entity.id
_entity.type
_entity.pdbx_description
1 polymer ?
#
loop_
_entity_poly.entity_id
_entity_poly.type
_entity_poly.pdbx_seq_one_letter_code
_entity_poly.pdbx_strand_id
1 'polypeptide(L)'
;MLIIYFILVSLALSFPEVGHEAGPTYIQDVYLEKNAMISANALSPSVSLEIPGIMRKIATCESNDRHFDKDGKVVIGKYDIRDIGRYQINLRYWEDEAKKLGYDIYSEDGNEAFAMYLYKKYGTDPWQRSRWCWSRL
;
A
#
# COMPACT_ATOMS: atom_id res chain seq x y z
N MET A 1 -20.55 -23.77 68.84
CA MET A 1 -19.85 -22.68 68.12
C MET A 1 -18.43 -23.05 67.66
N LEU A 2 -17.70 -23.96 68.31
CA LEU A 2 -16.37 -24.40 67.82
C LEU A 2 -16.40 -25.22 66.52
N ILE A 3 -17.42 -26.07 66.32
CA ILE A 3 -17.45 -27.05 65.22
C ILE A 3 -17.58 -26.36 63.84
N ILE A 4 -18.31 -25.25 63.75
CA ILE A 4 -18.47 -24.48 62.50
C ILE A 4 -17.13 -23.83 62.10
N TYR A 5 -16.33 -23.40 63.08
CA TYR A 5 -15.03 -22.79 62.82
C TYR A 5 -14.02 -23.81 62.26
N PHE A 6 -14.06 -25.06 62.74
CA PHE A 6 -13.21 -26.13 62.21
C PHE A 6 -13.54 -26.50 60.76
N ILE A 7 -14.81 -26.46 60.36
CA ILE A 7 -15.23 -26.74 58.98
C ILE A 7 -14.73 -25.64 58.02
N LEU A 8 -14.81 -24.37 58.43
CA LEU A 8 -14.35 -23.24 57.63
C LEU A 8 -12.82 -23.21 57.47
N VAL A 9 -12.06 -23.59 58.50
CA VAL A 9 -10.59 -23.66 58.43
C VAL A 9 -10.12 -24.82 57.55
N SER A 10 -10.86 -25.94 57.52
CA SER A 10 -10.50 -27.10 56.68
C SER A 10 -10.68 -26.83 55.18
N LEU A 11 -11.67 -26.01 54.79
CA LEU A 11 -11.89 -25.64 53.38
C LEU A 11 -10.80 -24.71 52.83
N ALA A 12 -10.17 -23.90 53.69
CA ALA A 12 -9.13 -22.95 53.27
C ALA A 12 -7.78 -23.62 52.93
N LEU A 13 -7.54 -24.84 53.43
CA LEU A 13 -6.31 -25.61 53.18
C LEU A 13 -6.42 -26.57 51.99
N SER A 14 -7.60 -26.69 51.37
CA SER A 14 -7.84 -27.55 50.20
C SER A 14 -7.70 -26.83 48.85
N PHE A 15 -7.32 -25.55 48.84
CA PHE A 15 -7.00 -24.87 47.58
C PHE A 15 -5.57 -25.22 47.19
N PRO A 16 -5.34 -25.83 46.01
CA PRO A 16 -3.99 -25.98 45.50
C PRO A 16 -3.39 -24.57 45.35
N GLU A 17 -2.22 -24.33 45.94
CA GLU A 17 -1.41 -23.18 45.57
C GLU A 17 -1.16 -23.30 44.06
N VAL A 18 -1.82 -22.45 43.29
CA VAL A 18 -1.45 -22.22 41.90
C VAL A 18 -0.03 -21.68 41.96
N GLY A 19 0.93 -22.58 41.71
CA GLY A 19 2.30 -22.19 41.49
C GLY A 19 2.28 -21.12 40.42
N HIS A 20 2.71 -19.91 40.77
CA HIS A 20 3.05 -18.92 39.77
C HIS A 20 4.27 -19.46 39.06
N GLU A 21 4.03 -20.27 38.02
CA GLU A 21 5.03 -20.50 36.99
C GLU A 21 5.44 -19.10 36.53
N ALA A 22 6.69 -18.74 36.79
CA ALA A 22 7.26 -17.56 36.17
C ALA A 22 7.13 -17.81 34.67
N GLY A 23 6.13 -17.18 34.04
CA GLY A 23 5.99 -17.16 32.60
C GLY A 23 7.32 -16.72 31.99
N PRO A 24 7.64 -17.16 30.77
CA PRO A 24 8.93 -16.90 30.15
C PRO A 24 9.26 -15.41 30.33
N THR A 25 10.42 -15.11 30.94
CA THR A 25 10.88 -13.74 31.14
C THR A 25 10.74 -13.02 29.81
N TYR A 26 9.82 -12.06 29.74
CA TYR A 26 9.59 -11.30 28.53
C TYR A 26 10.84 -10.46 28.30
N ILE A 27 11.69 -10.94 27.39
CA ILE A 27 12.94 -10.29 26.98
C ILE A 27 12.54 -9.04 26.18
N GLN A 28 12.19 -7.99 26.92
CA GLN A 28 11.73 -6.69 26.43
C GLN A 28 12.73 -6.10 25.42
N ASP A 29 14.02 -6.37 25.64
CA ASP A 29 15.17 -6.02 24.82
C ASP A 29 15.11 -6.65 23.42
N VAL A 30 14.77 -7.93 23.27
CA VAL A 30 14.69 -8.58 21.94
C VAL A 30 13.51 -8.07 21.12
N TYR A 31 12.35 -7.82 21.76
CA TYR A 31 11.21 -7.22 21.07
C TYR A 31 11.47 -5.76 20.71
N LEU A 32 12.10 -4.98 21.59
CA LEU A 32 12.48 -3.60 21.29
C LEU A 32 13.50 -3.53 20.16
N GLU A 33 14.53 -4.38 20.14
CA GLU A 33 15.53 -4.42 19.06
C GLU A 33 14.90 -4.87 17.73
N LYS A 34 14.07 -5.91 17.74
CA LYS A 34 13.39 -6.39 16.53
C LYS A 34 12.41 -5.35 15.99
N ASN A 35 11.65 -4.69 16.86
CA ASN A 35 10.75 -3.61 16.48
C ASN A 35 11.52 -2.36 16.01
N ALA A 36 12.68 -2.07 16.61
CA ALA A 36 13.57 -1.00 16.18
C ALA A 36 14.22 -1.29 14.82
N MET A 37 14.60 -2.54 14.53
CA MET A 37 15.10 -2.94 13.21
C MET A 37 14.00 -2.87 12.13
N ILE A 38 12.78 -3.29 12.46
CA ILE A 38 11.60 -3.14 11.57
C ILE A 38 11.31 -1.65 11.35
N SER A 39 11.37 -0.84 12.41
CA SER A 39 11.17 0.60 12.34
C SER A 39 12.29 1.27 11.54
N ALA A 40 13.55 0.92 11.73
CA ALA A 40 14.68 1.45 10.96
C ALA A 40 14.61 1.07 9.47
N ASN A 41 14.17 -0.15 9.16
CA ASN A 41 13.91 -0.55 7.77
C ASN A 41 12.67 0.14 7.18
N ALA A 42 11.64 0.42 7.99
CA ALA A 42 10.46 1.18 7.57
C ALA A 42 10.72 2.69 7.47
N LEU A 43 11.69 3.21 8.23
CA LEU A 43 12.22 4.58 8.20
C LEU A 43 13.41 4.72 7.25
N SER A 44 13.75 3.68 6.46
CA SER A 44 14.66 3.88 5.33
C SER A 44 14.06 4.99 4.47
N PRO A 45 14.77 6.11 4.23
CA PRO A 45 14.21 7.21 3.48
C PRO A 45 13.86 6.67 2.09
N SER A 46 12.56 6.69 1.79
CA SER A 46 11.99 6.42 0.49
C SER A 46 12.40 5.09 -0.18
N VAL A 47 11.63 4.01 0.05
CA VAL A 47 11.14 3.29 -1.13
C VAL A 47 10.02 4.16 -1.72
N SER A 48 10.39 5.33 -2.25
CA SER A 48 9.66 5.80 -3.42
C SER A 48 9.97 4.73 -4.45
N LEU A 49 8.92 4.05 -4.94
CA LEU A 49 9.09 3.24 -6.14
C LEU A 49 9.57 4.21 -7.21
N GLU A 50 10.88 4.24 -7.45
CA GLU A 50 11.46 5.16 -8.41
C GLU A 50 10.72 4.93 -9.73
N ILE A 51 10.00 5.96 -10.20
CA ILE A 51 9.27 5.86 -11.46
C ILE A 51 10.30 5.55 -12.55
N PRO A 52 10.16 4.45 -13.31
CA PRO A 52 11.11 4.12 -14.36
C PRO A 52 11.25 5.28 -15.35
N GLY A 53 12.47 5.56 -15.82
CA GLY A 53 12.71 6.67 -16.75
C GLY A 53 11.83 6.63 -18.01
N ILE A 54 11.51 5.43 -18.49
CA ILE A 54 10.57 5.23 -19.62
C ILE A 54 9.14 5.67 -19.28
N MET A 55 8.69 5.47 -18.04
CA MET A 55 7.36 5.90 -17.61
C MET A 55 7.26 7.43 -17.51
N ARG A 56 8.34 8.12 -17.10
CA ARG A 56 8.39 9.60 -17.19
C ARG A 56 8.25 10.09 -18.63
N LYS A 57 8.89 9.42 -19.61
CA LYS A 57 8.76 9.74 -21.04
C LYS A 57 7.33 9.51 -21.54
N ILE A 58 6.71 8.40 -21.12
CA ILE A 58 5.30 8.11 -21.43
C ILE A 58 4.40 9.21 -20.86
N ALA A 59 4.47 9.52 -19.57
CA ALA A 59 3.66 10.56 -18.96
C ALA A 59 3.84 11.93 -19.64
N THR A 60 5.07 12.27 -20.04
CA THR A 60 5.36 13.47 -20.82
C THR A 60 4.59 13.49 -22.15
N CYS A 61 4.61 12.38 -22.89
CA CYS A 61 3.92 12.28 -24.17
C CYS A 61 2.40 12.18 -24.07
N GLU A 62 1.90 11.58 -23.00
CA GLU A 62 0.47 11.37 -22.76
C GLU A 62 -0.22 12.65 -22.29
N SER A 63 0.37 13.41 -21.35
CA SER A 63 -0.29 14.57 -20.76
C SER A 63 0.61 15.78 -20.48
N ASN A 64 1.87 15.74 -20.89
CA ASN A 64 2.96 16.61 -20.41
C ASN A 64 3.21 16.44 -18.91
N ASP A 65 3.13 15.20 -18.43
CA ASP A 65 3.40 14.81 -17.04
C ASP A 65 2.44 15.46 -16.02
N ARG A 66 1.21 15.76 -16.44
CA ARG A 66 0.17 16.39 -15.60
C ARG A 66 -1.01 15.47 -15.38
N HIS A 67 -1.46 15.34 -14.14
CA HIS A 67 -2.73 14.70 -13.85
C HIS A 67 -3.92 15.69 -13.93
N PHE A 68 -3.74 16.91 -13.45
CA PHE A 68 -4.77 17.95 -13.44
C PHE A 68 -4.47 19.09 -14.46
N ASP A 69 -5.53 19.73 -14.94
CA ASP A 69 -5.45 20.96 -15.73
C ASP A 69 -5.34 22.22 -14.85
N LYS A 70 -5.28 23.38 -15.50
CA LYS A 70 -5.16 24.68 -14.81
C LYS A 70 -6.35 25.01 -13.90
N ASP A 71 -7.49 24.35 -14.08
CA ASP A 71 -8.71 24.56 -13.32
C ASP A 71 -8.90 23.45 -12.25
N GLY A 72 -7.89 22.59 -12.07
CA GLY A 72 -7.91 21.48 -11.10
C GLY A 72 -8.73 20.27 -11.53
N LYS A 73 -9.14 20.19 -12.81
CA LYS A 73 -9.88 19.04 -13.33
C LYS A 73 -8.91 17.99 -13.87
N VAL A 74 -9.29 16.72 -13.80
CA VAL A 74 -8.48 15.63 -14.38
C VAL A 74 -8.30 15.86 -15.88
N VAL A 75 -7.07 15.72 -16.36
CA VAL A 75 -6.74 15.80 -17.78
C VAL A 75 -7.43 14.65 -18.51
N ILE A 76 -8.24 14.99 -19.51
CA ILE A 76 -8.90 14.02 -20.39
C ILE A 76 -8.27 14.05 -21.78
N GLY A 77 -8.24 12.89 -22.44
CA GLY A 77 -7.68 12.77 -23.78
C GLY A 77 -8.37 13.64 -24.80
N LYS A 78 -7.55 14.27 -25.66
CA LYS A 78 -8.02 15.10 -26.77
C LYS A 78 -8.75 14.30 -27.84
N TYR A 79 -8.30 13.06 -28.09
CA TYR A 79 -8.83 12.20 -29.16
C TYR A 79 -9.82 11.16 -28.64
N ASP A 80 -9.60 10.63 -27.43
CA ASP A 80 -10.52 9.75 -26.74
C ASP A 80 -10.75 10.29 -25.32
N ILE A 81 -11.98 10.72 -25.04
CA ILE A 81 -12.38 11.27 -23.74
C ILE A 81 -12.26 10.25 -22.60
N ARG A 82 -12.06 8.97 -22.93
CA ARG A 82 -11.85 7.89 -21.98
C ARG A 82 -10.40 7.76 -21.53
N ASP A 83 -9.46 8.52 -22.11
CA ASP A 83 -8.08 8.55 -21.64
C ASP A 83 -7.95 9.50 -20.45
N ILE A 84 -7.58 8.98 -19.27
CA ILE A 84 -7.65 9.71 -18.01
C ILE A 84 -6.27 9.99 -17.41
N GLY A 85 -6.06 11.24 -17.02
CA GLY A 85 -4.98 11.68 -16.14
C GLY A 85 -3.58 11.60 -16.75
N ARG A 86 -2.59 11.56 -15.86
CA ARG A 86 -1.15 11.64 -16.16
C ARG A 86 -0.66 10.60 -17.17
N TYR A 87 -1.16 9.37 -17.06
CA TYR A 87 -0.78 8.27 -17.94
C TYR A 87 -1.84 7.95 -19.00
N GLN A 88 -2.87 8.80 -19.14
CA GLN A 88 -3.93 8.66 -20.15
C GLN A 88 -4.52 7.23 -20.20
N ILE A 89 -4.86 6.69 -19.03
CA ILE A 89 -5.38 5.32 -18.90
C ILE A 89 -6.78 5.28 -19.53
N ASN A 90 -6.94 4.47 -20.58
CA ASN A 90 -8.20 4.38 -21.30
C ASN A 90 -9.24 3.52 -20.54
N LEU A 91 -10.35 4.14 -20.14
CA LEU A 91 -11.43 3.48 -19.38
C LEU A 91 -12.01 2.25 -20.07
N ARG A 92 -12.08 2.25 -21.40
CA ARG A 92 -12.66 1.13 -22.17
C ARG A 92 -11.93 -0.18 -21.90
N TYR A 93 -10.62 -0.13 -21.68
CA TYR A 93 -9.79 -1.33 -21.52
C TYR A 93 -9.50 -1.65 -20.06
N TRP A 94 -9.44 -0.63 -19.21
CA TRP A 94 -8.81 -0.79 -17.90
C TRP A 94 -9.65 -0.40 -16.70
N GLU A 95 -10.83 0.20 -16.89
CA GLU A 95 -11.67 0.65 -15.77
C GLU A 95 -12.07 -0.52 -14.85
N ASP A 96 -12.50 -1.63 -15.44
CA ASP A 96 -12.92 -2.82 -14.68
C ASP A 96 -11.76 -3.46 -13.90
N GLU A 97 -10.56 -3.54 -14.50
CA GLU A 97 -9.38 -4.08 -13.84
C GLU A 97 -8.89 -3.16 -12.73
N ALA A 98 -8.87 -1.84 -12.96
CA ALA A 98 -8.51 -0.85 -11.94
C ALA A 98 -9.44 -0.93 -10.73
N LYS A 99 -10.76 -0.95 -10.95
CA LYS A 99 -11.77 -1.09 -9.89
C LYS A 99 -11.60 -2.39 -9.11
N LYS A 100 -11.40 -3.51 -9.81
CA LYS A 100 -11.19 -4.83 -9.18
C LYS A 100 -9.96 -4.86 -8.28
N LEU A 101 -8.92 -4.11 -8.63
CA LEU A 101 -7.68 -4.02 -7.87
C LEU A 101 -7.68 -2.88 -6.83
N GLY A 102 -8.75 -2.07 -6.79
CA GLY A 102 -8.90 -0.98 -5.82
C GLY A 102 -8.14 0.31 -6.18
N TYR A 103 -7.76 0.51 -7.43
CA TYR A 103 -7.13 1.75 -7.89
C TYR A 103 -8.17 2.80 -8.30
N ASP A 104 -8.05 4.01 -7.75
CA ASP A 104 -8.80 5.18 -8.25
C ASP A 104 -7.98 5.93 -9.30
N ILE A 105 -8.24 5.62 -10.57
CA ILE A 105 -7.53 6.23 -11.72
C ILE A 105 -7.87 7.71 -11.96
N TYR A 106 -8.87 8.27 -11.27
CA TYR A 106 -9.18 9.70 -11.28
C TYR A 106 -8.41 10.49 -10.22
N SER A 107 -7.72 9.81 -9.31
CA SER A 107 -6.74 10.42 -8.41
C SER A 107 -5.35 10.36 -9.05
N GLU A 108 -4.48 11.31 -8.71
CA GLU A 108 -3.11 11.34 -9.23
C GLU A 108 -2.32 10.08 -8.81
N ASP A 109 -2.36 9.76 -7.52
CA ASP A 109 -1.68 8.60 -6.95
C ASP A 109 -2.22 7.28 -7.52
N GLY A 110 -3.56 7.14 -7.65
CA GLY A 110 -4.16 5.93 -8.19
C GLY A 110 -3.93 5.76 -9.69
N ASN A 111 -3.88 6.87 -10.45
CA ASN A 111 -3.50 6.86 -11.87
C ASN A 111 -2.06 6.37 -12.05
N GLU A 112 -1.13 6.89 -11.25
CA GLU A 112 0.27 6.45 -11.29
C GLU A 112 0.43 5.00 -10.83
N ALA A 113 -0.16 4.63 -9.68
CA ALA A 113 -0.05 3.29 -9.14
C ALA A 113 -0.57 2.24 -10.11
N PHE A 114 -1.69 2.53 -10.78
CA PHE A 114 -2.25 1.64 -11.79
C PHE A 114 -1.42 1.63 -13.08
N ALA A 115 -0.87 2.76 -13.52
CA ALA A 115 0.08 2.80 -14.63
C ALA A 115 1.34 1.96 -14.34
N MET A 116 1.86 2.01 -13.12
CA MET A 116 2.98 1.15 -12.70
C MET A 116 2.59 -0.33 -12.70
N TYR A 117 1.38 -0.68 -12.26
CA TYR A 117 0.85 -2.03 -12.35
C TYR A 117 0.81 -2.52 -13.82
N LEU A 118 0.24 -1.71 -14.72
CA LEU A 118 0.19 -2.02 -16.15
C LEU A 118 1.59 -2.17 -16.74
N TYR A 119 2.52 -1.29 -16.41
CA TYR A 119 3.90 -1.36 -16.88
C TYR A 119 4.61 -2.65 -16.40
N LYS A 120 4.43 -3.00 -15.13
CA LYS A 120 5.00 -4.23 -14.57
C LYS A 120 4.46 -5.48 -15.27
N LYS A 121 3.19 -5.46 -15.71
CA LYS A 121 2.51 -6.61 -16.30
C LYS A 121 2.70 -6.72 -17.82
N TYR A 122 2.74 -5.60 -18.52
CA TYR A 122 2.68 -5.53 -19.98
C TYR A 122 3.82 -4.73 -20.61
N GLY A 123 4.75 -4.19 -19.82
CA GLY A 123 5.74 -3.25 -20.31
C GLY A 123 5.07 -1.99 -20.87
N THR A 124 5.52 -1.53 -22.03
CA THR A 124 5.00 -0.29 -22.66
C THR A 124 3.83 -0.51 -23.61
N ASP A 125 3.34 -1.74 -23.74
CA ASP A 125 2.28 -2.11 -24.69
C ASP A 125 0.97 -1.29 -24.56
N PRO A 126 0.50 -0.92 -23.35
CA PRO A 126 -0.69 -0.09 -23.22
C PRO A 126 -0.56 1.30 -23.88
N TRP A 127 0.66 1.80 -24.10
CA TRP A 127 0.96 3.13 -24.65
C TRP A 127 1.58 3.09 -26.06
N GLN A 128 1.33 2.03 -26.83
CA GLN A 128 1.91 1.91 -28.19
C GLN A 128 1.45 3.03 -29.14
N ARG A 129 0.25 3.61 -28.93
CA ARG A 129 -0.25 4.71 -29.76
C ARG A 129 0.63 5.97 -29.69
N SER A 130 1.25 6.24 -28.54
CA SER A 130 2.13 7.38 -28.31
C SER A 130 3.61 7.03 -28.48
N ARG A 131 3.94 5.81 -28.95
CA ARG A 131 5.32 5.33 -29.14
C ARG A 131 6.20 6.28 -29.92
N TRP A 132 5.65 6.86 -30.99
CA TRP A 132 6.36 7.81 -31.85
C TRP A 132 6.89 9.04 -31.08
N CYS A 133 6.30 9.36 -29.92
CA CYS A 133 6.76 10.42 -29.04
C CYS A 133 7.76 9.89 -28.00
N TRP A 134 7.37 8.94 -27.14
CA TRP A 134 8.19 8.57 -25.98
C TRP A 134 9.44 7.78 -26.33
N SER A 135 9.50 7.15 -27.51
CA SER A 135 10.70 6.42 -27.96
C SER A 135 11.81 7.34 -28.48
N ARG A 136 11.54 8.65 -28.60
CA ARG A 136 12.50 9.66 -29.08
C ARG A 136 13.01 10.57 -27.96
N LEU A 137 12.34 10.54 -26.81
CA LEU A 137 12.75 11.23 -25.59
C LEU A 137 13.89 10.47 -24.88
#